data_AF-U4T438-F1
#
_entry.id   AF-U4T438-F1
#
_cell.length_a   1.000
_cell.length_b   1.000
_cell.length_c   1.000
_cell.angle_alpha   90.00
_cell.angle_beta   90.00
_cell.angle_gamma   90.00
#
_symmetry.space_group_name_H-M   'P 1'
#
loop_
_entity.id
_entity.type
_entity.pdbx_description
1 polymer ?
#
loop_
_entity_poly.entity_id
_entity_poly.type
_entity_poly.pdbx_seq_one_letter_code
_entity_poly.pdbx_strand_id
1 'polypeptide(L)'
;MQRKLSAFIVGISAYPDGAALKNPVNDADDVTEALEELEFNVIKITDASAEDIDRGLEDFKDYLNNSDVGLFYFAGHGMQIKGENYLNTVDTSFVDEISAKHSSFPLNQIIDTMDSCTNSTNIIILDACRNNPFIRAWNRGPEQSGLASVYTPKGTFMAFATSPGEIAKDGLGRNGSFTESFLTHINTQDVPIEDLFKRVRNTLSARTSGSQTSWEHTSLSGNFFFNMSIGRIVDEYSSESLADSLYMLTSGKKIDEVIKDLKIGNWYIQNPAVKKLTSDDINASDNDSLFVLGRNIYQASCGSSDAATEFIKNFKDEVLLEEDKSKCILDGMLFEIFFNSKGELRSSFKAAQFELVFSLKSYSKFSGSFDFISEILLKYQNRFYVIPGKNNQVNVDVVSHKNDENENVIAEIHFQGFNILRKDDRNNRLDMGTYPIKYSKLVRLLSEEMIIPNAQLVVTASFTSEDRILFPYGMSVSK
;
A
#
# COMPACT_ATOMS: atom_id res chain seq x y z
N MET A 1 -9.81 -5.25 -9.01
CA MET A 1 -8.76 -5.65 -9.98
C MET A 1 -7.61 -6.12 -9.13
N GLN A 2 -7.22 -7.39 -9.24
CA GLN A 2 -6.11 -7.98 -8.48
C GLN A 2 -4.82 -7.25 -8.87
N ARG A 3 -3.97 -6.94 -7.88
CA ARG A 3 -2.69 -6.26 -8.09
C ARG A 3 -1.83 -7.15 -9.00
N LYS A 4 -1.33 -6.60 -10.11
CA LYS A 4 -0.47 -7.37 -11.03
C LYS A 4 0.98 -7.13 -10.67
N LEU A 5 1.62 -8.20 -10.20
CA LEU A 5 2.98 -8.20 -9.69
C LEU A 5 3.83 -9.03 -10.65
N SER A 6 4.93 -8.47 -11.14
CA SER A 6 5.88 -9.20 -11.98
C SER A 6 7.28 -9.11 -11.39
N ALA A 7 8.02 -10.21 -11.42
CA ALA A 7 9.41 -10.25 -10.98
C ALA A 7 10.32 -10.88 -12.05
N PHE A 8 11.53 -10.35 -12.17
CA PHE A 8 12.63 -10.95 -12.92
C PHE A 8 13.79 -11.23 -11.97
N ILE A 9 14.17 -12.51 -11.87
CA ILE A 9 15.09 -13.03 -10.86
C ILE A 9 16.26 -13.69 -11.58
N VAL A 10 17.47 -13.25 -11.25
CA VAL A 10 18.71 -13.76 -11.84
C VAL A 10 19.66 -14.23 -10.75
N GLY A 11 20.09 -15.50 -10.82
CA GLY A 11 21.06 -16.07 -9.89
C GLY A 11 22.24 -16.71 -10.62
N ILE A 12 23.46 -16.20 -10.43
CA ILE A 12 24.66 -16.69 -11.14
C ILE A 12 25.66 -17.27 -10.13
N SER A 13 25.95 -18.56 -10.26
CA SER A 13 26.89 -19.32 -9.42
C SER A 13 28.05 -19.91 -10.21
N ALA A 14 27.81 -20.39 -11.44
CA ALA A 14 28.76 -21.17 -12.25
C ALA A 14 29.78 -20.29 -13.01
N TYR A 15 30.44 -19.36 -12.33
CA TYR A 15 31.48 -18.54 -12.92
C TYR A 15 32.72 -19.38 -13.31
N PRO A 16 33.39 -19.06 -14.43
CA PRO A 16 34.64 -19.71 -14.83
C PRO A 16 35.80 -19.36 -13.89
N ASP A 17 36.95 -20.01 -14.10
CA ASP A 17 38.24 -19.68 -13.47
C ASP A 17 38.27 -19.65 -11.94
N GLY A 18 37.43 -20.47 -11.30
CA GLY A 18 37.45 -20.66 -9.85
C GLY A 18 36.76 -19.55 -9.04
N ALA A 19 35.99 -18.67 -9.70
CA ALA A 19 35.17 -17.65 -9.04
C ALA A 19 33.74 -18.10 -8.76
N ALA A 20 33.46 -19.40 -8.88
CA ALA A 20 32.15 -19.96 -8.62
C ALA A 20 31.65 -19.59 -7.21
N LEU A 21 30.39 -19.18 -7.12
CA LEU A 21 29.71 -18.89 -5.86
C LEU A 21 28.83 -20.07 -5.48
N LYS A 22 28.61 -20.27 -4.18
CA LYS A 22 27.88 -21.46 -3.70
C LYS A 22 26.37 -21.26 -3.68
N ASN A 23 25.92 -20.04 -3.39
CA ASN A 23 24.56 -19.77 -2.94
C ASN A 23 23.65 -19.00 -3.92
N PRO A 24 24.11 -18.20 -4.90
CA PRO A 24 23.22 -17.39 -5.73
C PRO A 24 22.09 -18.13 -6.46
N VAL A 25 22.30 -19.38 -6.87
CA VAL A 25 21.23 -20.19 -7.48
C VAL A 25 20.18 -20.59 -6.43
N ASN A 26 20.60 -20.97 -5.22
CA ASN A 26 19.67 -21.25 -4.12
C ASN A 26 18.92 -19.98 -3.69
N ASP A 27 19.63 -18.85 -3.65
CA ASP A 27 19.04 -17.55 -3.34
C ASP A 27 17.94 -17.19 -4.33
N ALA A 28 18.20 -17.35 -5.64
CA ALA A 28 17.20 -17.14 -6.69
C ALA A 28 16.02 -18.11 -6.60
N ASP A 29 16.27 -19.38 -6.28
CA ASP A 29 15.22 -20.40 -6.10
C ASP A 29 14.29 -20.04 -4.93
N ASP A 30 14.85 -19.77 -3.75
CA ASP A 30 14.07 -19.54 -2.54
C ASP A 30 13.35 -18.17 -2.58
N VAL A 31 13.94 -17.15 -3.25
CA VAL A 31 13.26 -15.87 -3.50
C VAL A 31 12.14 -16.01 -4.53
N THR A 32 12.30 -16.89 -5.53
CA THR A 32 11.21 -17.20 -6.49
C THR A 32 10.02 -17.81 -5.77
N GLU A 33 10.24 -18.84 -4.96
CA GLU A 33 9.18 -19.50 -4.19
C GLU A 33 8.44 -18.51 -3.29
N ALA A 34 9.17 -17.69 -2.54
CA ALA A 34 8.57 -16.68 -1.67
C ALA A 34 7.77 -15.61 -2.44
N LEU A 35 8.21 -15.20 -3.63
CA LEU A 35 7.50 -14.20 -4.43
C LEU A 35 6.27 -14.81 -5.14
N GLU A 36 6.34 -16.06 -5.58
CA GLU A 36 5.19 -16.79 -6.13
C GLU A 36 4.10 -17.00 -5.07
N GLU A 37 4.46 -17.31 -3.82
CA GLU A 37 3.52 -17.34 -2.68
C GLU A 37 2.82 -15.99 -2.44
N LEU A 38 3.48 -14.89 -2.82
CA LEU A 38 2.97 -13.52 -2.73
C LEU A 38 2.33 -13.03 -4.05
N GLU A 39 1.95 -13.96 -4.93
CA GLU A 39 1.24 -13.73 -6.19
C GLU A 39 2.04 -12.96 -7.26
N PHE A 40 3.38 -12.94 -7.19
CA PHE A 40 4.19 -12.46 -8.30
C PHE A 40 4.19 -13.45 -9.47
N ASN A 41 4.08 -12.93 -10.69
CA ASN A 41 4.46 -13.65 -11.89
C ASN A 41 5.98 -13.55 -12.09
N VAL A 42 6.69 -14.66 -11.94
CA VAL A 42 8.16 -14.67 -11.88
C VAL A 42 8.77 -15.22 -13.16
N ILE A 43 9.72 -14.48 -13.74
CA ILE A 43 10.71 -15.00 -14.69
C ILE A 43 11.99 -15.25 -13.89
N LYS A 44 12.43 -16.51 -13.81
CA LYS A 44 13.69 -16.88 -13.18
C LYS A 44 14.68 -17.39 -14.21
N ILE A 45 15.91 -16.88 -14.15
CA ILE A 45 17.04 -17.37 -14.95
C ILE A 45 18.25 -17.60 -14.03
N THR A 46 18.95 -18.71 -14.24
CA THR A 46 20.14 -19.07 -13.44
C THR A 46 21.32 -19.39 -14.35
N ASP A 47 22.53 -19.06 -13.91
CA ASP A 47 23.78 -19.33 -14.64
C ASP A 47 23.73 -18.89 -16.11
N ALA A 48 23.15 -17.71 -16.34
CA ALA A 48 22.91 -17.13 -17.65
C ALA A 48 24.10 -16.35 -18.23
N SER A 49 24.17 -16.31 -19.56
CA SER A 49 25.00 -15.38 -20.32
C SER A 49 24.40 -13.97 -20.37
N ALA A 50 25.18 -12.99 -20.83
CA ALA A 50 24.66 -11.64 -21.06
C ALA A 50 23.49 -11.62 -22.06
N GLU A 51 23.53 -12.47 -23.09
CA GLU A 51 22.45 -12.61 -24.07
C GLU A 51 21.18 -13.24 -23.47
N ASP A 52 21.32 -14.18 -22.53
CA ASP A 52 20.17 -14.77 -21.84
C ASP A 52 19.48 -13.75 -20.93
N ILE A 53 20.25 -12.90 -20.23
CA ILE A 53 19.70 -11.81 -19.41
C ILE A 53 18.99 -10.79 -20.29
N ASP A 54 19.56 -10.43 -21.44
CA ASP A 54 18.96 -9.48 -22.38
C ASP A 54 17.59 -9.99 -22.89
N ARG A 55 17.53 -11.25 -23.33
CA ARG A 55 16.26 -11.90 -23.73
C ARG A 55 15.26 -11.96 -22.57
N GLY A 56 15.70 -12.33 -21.37
CA GLY A 56 14.84 -12.36 -20.19
C GLY A 56 14.31 -10.97 -19.81
N LEU A 57 15.10 -9.91 -20.02
CA LEU A 57 14.69 -8.53 -19.80
C LEU A 57 13.67 -8.06 -20.83
N GLU A 58 13.79 -8.47 -22.09
CA GLU A 58 12.77 -8.23 -23.13
C GLU A 58 11.44 -8.88 -22.77
N ASP A 59 11.45 -10.16 -22.36
CA ASP A 59 10.26 -10.87 -21.89
C ASP A 59 9.65 -10.17 -20.66
N PHE A 60 10.49 -9.76 -19.71
CA PHE A 60 10.06 -9.06 -18.51
C PHE A 60 9.39 -7.72 -18.82
N LYS A 61 9.92 -6.96 -19.78
CA LYS A 61 9.35 -5.69 -20.23
C LYS A 61 7.90 -5.84 -20.72
N ASP A 62 7.60 -6.93 -21.43
CA ASP A 62 6.25 -7.19 -21.91
C ASP A 62 5.26 -7.48 -20.76
N TYR A 63 5.71 -8.17 -19.70
CA TYR A 63 4.92 -8.34 -18.48
C TYR A 63 4.79 -7.04 -17.68
N LEU A 64 5.84 -6.22 -17.61
CA LEU A 64 5.85 -4.95 -16.88
C LEU A 64 4.83 -3.95 -17.41
N ASN A 65 4.66 -3.83 -18.73
CA ASN A 65 3.67 -2.95 -19.36
C ASN A 65 2.22 -3.27 -18.95
N ASN A 66 1.98 -4.45 -18.40
CA ASN A 66 0.68 -4.88 -17.89
C ASN A 66 0.64 -5.05 -16.37
N SER A 67 1.67 -4.62 -15.65
CA SER A 67 1.84 -4.80 -14.20
C SER A 67 1.74 -3.48 -13.45
N ASP A 68 1.30 -3.54 -12.18
CA ASP A 68 1.32 -2.39 -11.28
C ASP A 68 2.71 -2.21 -10.65
N VAL A 69 3.42 -3.33 -10.43
CA VAL A 69 4.74 -3.37 -9.81
C VAL A 69 5.68 -4.31 -10.57
N GLY A 70 6.90 -3.83 -10.79
CA GLY A 70 8.03 -4.60 -11.28
C GLY A 70 9.08 -4.82 -10.19
N LEU A 71 9.56 -6.06 -10.05
CA LEU A 71 10.67 -6.40 -9.16
C LEU A 71 11.81 -7.03 -9.96
N PHE A 72 13.03 -6.51 -9.84
CA PHE A 72 14.24 -7.16 -10.31
C PHE A 72 15.07 -7.63 -9.11
N TYR A 73 15.47 -8.89 -9.11
CA TYR A 73 16.36 -9.47 -8.10
C TYR A 73 17.59 -10.06 -8.79
N PHE A 74 18.78 -9.74 -8.27
CA PHE A 74 20.03 -10.33 -8.73
C PHE A 74 20.86 -10.84 -7.57
N ALA A 75 21.34 -12.09 -7.68
CA ALA A 75 22.36 -12.67 -6.82
C ALA A 75 23.57 -13.11 -7.65
N GLY A 76 24.78 -12.69 -7.25
CA GLY A 76 26.00 -13.05 -7.97
C GLY A 76 27.17 -12.07 -7.76
N HIS A 77 28.15 -12.11 -8.66
CA HIS A 77 29.21 -11.10 -8.70
C HIS A 77 28.74 -9.84 -9.45
N GLY A 78 29.08 -8.68 -8.90
CA GLY A 78 28.96 -7.39 -9.58
C GLY A 78 30.31 -6.69 -9.67
N MET A 79 30.45 -5.77 -10.62
CA MET A 79 31.64 -4.93 -10.73
C MET A 79 31.30 -3.50 -11.14
N GLN A 80 32.20 -2.58 -10.81
CA GLN A 80 32.15 -1.20 -11.27
C GLN A 80 33.29 -0.92 -12.25
N ILE A 81 32.94 -0.34 -13.39
CA ILE A 81 33.90 0.11 -14.41
C ILE A 81 33.60 1.58 -14.71
N LYS A 82 34.56 2.47 -14.43
CA LYS A 82 34.45 3.93 -14.69
C LYS A 82 33.18 4.60 -14.15
N GLY A 83 32.66 4.15 -13.02
CA GLY A 83 31.46 4.71 -12.41
C GLY A 83 30.14 4.08 -12.88
N GLU A 84 30.20 3.07 -13.74
CA GLU A 84 29.05 2.29 -14.18
C GLU A 84 29.04 0.90 -13.55
N ASN A 85 27.85 0.40 -13.26
CA ASN A 85 27.63 -0.89 -12.60
C ASN A 85 27.31 -1.98 -13.60
N TYR A 86 27.98 -3.12 -13.46
CA TYR A 86 27.82 -4.29 -14.31
C TYR A 86 27.55 -5.53 -13.45
N LEU A 87 26.63 -6.37 -13.93
CA LEU A 87 26.29 -7.67 -13.38
C LEU A 87 27.09 -8.72 -14.14
N ASN A 88 27.85 -9.54 -13.41
CA ASN A 88 28.67 -10.55 -14.04
C ASN A 88 27.82 -11.78 -14.38
N THR A 89 28.05 -12.32 -15.56
CA THR A 89 27.41 -13.47 -16.17
C THR A 89 28.39 -14.64 -16.28
N VAL A 90 27.93 -15.82 -16.71
CA VAL A 90 28.81 -16.99 -16.87
C VAL A 90 29.86 -16.83 -17.98
N ASP A 91 29.60 -15.94 -18.94
CA ASP A 91 30.46 -15.61 -20.08
C ASP A 91 31.28 -14.32 -19.87
N THR A 92 31.21 -13.71 -18.68
CA THR A 92 32.01 -12.52 -18.37
C THR A 92 33.50 -12.84 -18.45
N SER A 93 34.21 -12.14 -19.35
CA SER A 93 35.64 -12.25 -19.56
C SER A 93 36.40 -11.39 -18.55
N PHE A 94 37.29 -12.03 -17.81
CA PHE A 94 38.14 -11.39 -16.81
C PHE A 94 39.58 -11.19 -17.31
N VAL A 95 39.79 -11.04 -18.62
CA VAL A 95 41.11 -10.78 -19.23
C VAL A 95 41.57 -9.32 -19.09
N ASP A 96 40.71 -8.36 -19.37
CA ASP A 96 40.94 -6.92 -19.20
C ASP A 96 39.62 -6.15 -18.97
N GLU A 97 39.70 -4.88 -18.57
CA GLU A 97 38.54 -4.02 -18.28
C GLU A 97 37.59 -3.86 -19.49
N ILE A 98 38.14 -3.83 -20.71
CA ILE A 98 37.35 -3.64 -21.94
C ILE A 98 36.56 -4.91 -22.23
N SER A 99 37.22 -6.05 -22.17
CA SER A 99 36.63 -7.37 -22.35
C SER A 99 35.51 -7.61 -21.33
N ALA A 100 35.75 -7.27 -20.05
CA ALA A 100 34.76 -7.38 -18.99
C ALA A 100 33.55 -6.47 -19.23
N LYS A 101 33.77 -5.22 -19.64
CA LYS A 101 32.69 -4.29 -19.99
C LYS A 101 31.80 -4.81 -21.12
N HIS A 102 32.36 -5.50 -22.11
CA HIS A 102 31.61 -6.01 -23.26
C HIS A 102 30.93 -7.36 -23.03
N SER A 103 31.33 -8.11 -21.99
CA SER A 103 30.83 -9.47 -21.71
C SER A 103 30.04 -9.57 -20.40
N SER A 104 29.81 -8.45 -19.72
CA SER A 104 28.94 -8.35 -18.55
C SER A 104 27.69 -7.52 -18.87
N PHE A 105 26.67 -7.63 -18.03
CA PHE A 105 25.39 -6.98 -18.28
C PHE A 105 25.29 -5.63 -17.53
N PRO A 106 25.04 -4.49 -18.22
CA PRO A 106 24.97 -3.19 -17.57
C PRO A 106 23.70 -3.03 -16.72
N LEU A 107 23.84 -2.73 -15.43
CA LEU A 107 22.70 -2.54 -14.52
C LEU A 107 21.77 -1.39 -14.97
N ASN A 108 22.34 -0.34 -15.57
CA ASN A 108 21.55 0.79 -16.08
C ASN A 108 20.55 0.37 -17.15
N GLN A 109 20.84 -0.66 -17.96
CA GLN A 109 19.90 -1.14 -18.97
C GLN A 109 18.63 -1.72 -18.32
N ILE A 110 18.75 -2.35 -17.14
CA ILE A 110 17.61 -2.84 -16.36
C ILE A 110 16.81 -1.67 -15.82
N ILE A 111 17.49 -0.70 -15.21
CA ILE A 111 16.87 0.49 -14.62
C ILE A 111 16.09 1.28 -15.69
N ASP A 112 16.72 1.57 -16.82
CA ASP A 112 16.13 2.33 -17.92
C ASP A 112 14.94 1.57 -18.54
N THR A 113 15.04 0.24 -18.66
CA THR A 113 13.93 -0.59 -19.16
C THR A 113 12.74 -0.53 -18.21
N MET A 114 12.96 -0.68 -16.91
CA MET A 114 11.91 -0.60 -15.89
C MET A 114 11.30 0.81 -15.77
N ASP A 115 12.09 1.87 -15.95
CA ASP A 115 11.62 3.26 -15.93
C ASP A 115 10.79 3.61 -17.18
N SER A 116 11.10 3.00 -18.33
CA SER A 116 10.35 3.21 -19.57
C SER A 116 8.96 2.56 -19.63
N CYS A 117 8.65 1.69 -18.66
CA CYS A 117 7.38 0.96 -18.59
C CYS A 117 6.28 1.76 -17.89
N THR A 118 5.02 1.34 -18.04
CA THR A 118 3.85 2.08 -17.51
C THR A 118 3.56 1.82 -16.03
N ASN A 119 4.30 0.94 -15.37
CA ASN A 119 4.07 0.57 -13.98
C ASN A 119 4.45 1.70 -13.02
N SER A 120 3.74 1.80 -11.89
CA SER A 120 3.94 2.89 -10.93
C SER A 120 5.05 2.66 -9.91
N THR A 121 5.54 1.43 -9.79
CA THR A 121 6.52 1.04 -8.77
C THR A 121 7.54 0.05 -9.33
N ASN A 122 8.82 0.37 -9.15
CA ASN A 122 9.96 -0.45 -9.50
C ASN A 122 10.74 -0.82 -8.23
N ILE A 123 11.05 -2.10 -8.05
CA ILE A 123 11.84 -2.61 -6.92
C ILE A 123 13.05 -3.30 -7.50
N ILE A 124 14.25 -2.93 -7.05
CA ILE A 124 15.52 -3.53 -7.51
C ILE A 124 16.26 -4.01 -6.26
N ILE A 125 16.55 -5.30 -6.19
CA ILE A 125 17.24 -5.93 -5.06
C ILE A 125 18.52 -6.59 -5.59
N LEU A 126 19.67 -6.14 -5.07
CA LEU A 126 20.98 -6.60 -5.52
C LEU A 126 21.72 -7.28 -4.37
N ASP A 127 21.71 -8.61 -4.36
CA ASP A 127 22.56 -9.46 -3.53
C ASP A 127 23.89 -9.77 -4.24
N ALA A 128 24.62 -8.70 -4.56
CA ALA A 128 25.88 -8.78 -5.27
C ALA A 128 27.08 -8.48 -4.37
N CYS A 129 28.11 -9.31 -4.47
CA CYS A 129 29.41 -9.00 -3.90
C CYS A 129 30.02 -7.77 -4.59
N ARG A 130 30.51 -6.83 -3.77
CA ARG A 130 31.19 -5.60 -4.19
C ARG A 130 32.71 -5.78 -4.41
N ASN A 131 33.23 -7.00 -4.30
CA ASN A 131 34.65 -7.30 -4.52
C ASN A 131 34.79 -8.18 -5.75
N ASN A 132 35.39 -7.64 -6.82
CA ASN A 132 35.74 -8.44 -7.98
C ASN A 132 37.13 -9.08 -7.73
N PRO A 133 37.24 -10.41 -7.55
CA PRO A 133 38.52 -11.08 -7.36
C PRO A 133 39.47 -10.89 -8.55
N PHE A 134 38.94 -10.53 -9.72
CA PHE A 134 39.67 -10.36 -10.98
C PHE A 134 40.17 -8.92 -11.23
N ILE A 135 39.56 -7.89 -10.64
CA ILE A 135 40.10 -6.51 -10.71
C ILE A 135 41.48 -6.42 -10.04
N ARG A 136 41.74 -7.29 -9.05
CA ARG A 136 43.06 -7.42 -8.42
C ARG A 136 44.16 -7.87 -9.39
N ALA A 137 43.81 -8.55 -10.49
CA ALA A 137 44.76 -8.93 -11.53
C ALA A 137 45.13 -7.75 -12.45
N TRP A 138 44.24 -6.76 -12.58
CA TRP A 138 44.39 -5.62 -13.50
C TRP A 138 45.03 -4.39 -12.87
N ASN A 139 44.81 -4.12 -11.58
CA ASN A 139 45.22 -2.86 -10.94
C ASN A 139 46.05 -3.08 -9.66
N ARG A 140 47.20 -2.38 -9.56
CA ARG A 140 48.08 -2.27 -8.37
C ARG A 140 47.91 -0.92 -7.62
N GLY A 141 46.73 -0.31 -7.65
CA GLY A 141 46.42 1.01 -7.05
C GLY A 141 45.36 0.95 -5.95
N PRO A 142 45.11 2.03 -5.18
CA PRO A 142 44.14 2.06 -4.09
C PRO A 142 42.70 1.86 -4.62
N GLU A 143 41.99 0.90 -4.04
CA GLU A 143 40.74 0.32 -4.55
C GLU A 143 39.52 1.26 -4.46
N GLN A 144 38.67 1.25 -5.50
CA GLN A 144 37.24 1.53 -5.36
C GLN A 144 36.50 0.18 -5.35
N SER A 145 36.27 -0.36 -4.15
CA SER A 145 35.59 -1.65 -3.98
C SER A 145 34.08 -1.45 -3.96
N GLY A 146 33.39 -1.92 -5.01
CA GLY A 146 31.93 -2.07 -5.04
C GLY A 146 31.21 -1.48 -6.24
N LEU A 147 29.87 -1.45 -6.17
CA LEU A 147 29.01 -0.78 -7.16
C LEU A 147 29.04 0.74 -6.93
N ALA A 148 29.11 1.50 -8.02
CA ALA A 148 28.94 2.95 -8.05
C ALA A 148 27.58 3.39 -7.50
N SER A 149 27.50 4.64 -7.04
CA SER A 149 26.21 5.27 -6.74
C SER A 149 25.35 5.35 -8.00
N VAL A 150 24.07 4.99 -7.88
CA VAL A 150 23.10 4.97 -8.97
C VAL A 150 22.06 6.07 -8.75
N TYR A 151 21.67 6.76 -9.82
CA TYR A 151 20.50 7.65 -9.79
C TYR A 151 19.24 6.80 -9.90
N THR A 152 18.36 6.87 -8.90
CA THR A 152 17.11 6.09 -8.88
C THR A 152 15.96 6.92 -9.46
N PRO A 153 15.30 6.46 -10.54
CA PRO A 153 14.14 7.14 -11.10
C PRO A 153 12.99 7.25 -10.09
N LYS A 154 12.02 8.14 -10.37
CA LYS A 154 10.83 8.30 -9.52
C LYS A 154 10.05 6.98 -9.45
N GLY A 155 9.49 6.66 -8.28
CA GLY A 155 8.77 5.40 -8.10
C GLY A 155 9.67 4.16 -8.00
N THR A 156 10.99 4.32 -7.81
CA THR A 156 11.94 3.21 -7.66
C THR A 156 12.42 3.04 -6.22
N PHE A 157 12.45 1.79 -5.74
CA PHE A 157 13.13 1.35 -4.52
C PHE A 157 14.29 0.44 -4.90
N MET A 158 15.50 0.73 -4.42
CA MET A 158 16.69 -0.05 -4.69
C MET A 158 17.36 -0.48 -3.39
N ALA A 159 17.52 -1.78 -3.17
CA ALA A 159 18.20 -2.37 -2.03
C ALA A 159 19.48 -3.08 -2.44
N PHE A 160 20.52 -2.92 -1.64
CA PHE A 160 21.83 -3.53 -1.81
C PHE A 160 22.15 -4.37 -0.58
N ALA A 161 22.69 -5.57 -0.79
CA ALA A 161 23.07 -6.46 0.31
C ALA A 161 24.16 -5.91 1.23
N THR A 162 24.91 -4.90 0.79
CA THR A 162 26.02 -4.32 1.53
C THR A 162 26.21 -2.83 1.23
N SER A 163 26.74 -2.10 2.19
CA SER A 163 27.06 -0.67 2.09
C SER A 163 28.22 -0.44 1.12
N PRO A 164 28.36 0.78 0.55
CA PRO A 164 29.52 1.11 -0.28
C PRO A 164 30.84 0.85 0.44
N GLY A 165 31.75 0.09 -0.19
CA GLY A 165 33.05 -0.31 0.38
C GLY A 165 33.05 -1.57 1.26
N GLU A 166 31.89 -2.15 1.58
CA GLU A 166 31.77 -3.41 2.33
C GLU A 166 31.51 -4.61 1.40
N ILE A 167 31.83 -5.82 1.86
CA ILE A 167 31.71 -7.07 1.09
C ILE A 167 30.51 -7.87 1.60
N ALA A 168 29.64 -8.30 0.69
CA ALA A 168 28.57 -9.25 1.02
C ALA A 168 29.15 -10.64 1.30
N LYS A 169 28.69 -11.29 2.38
CA LYS A 169 29.11 -12.65 2.72
C LYS A 169 28.13 -13.66 2.14
N ASP A 170 28.71 -14.68 1.48
CA ASP A 170 27.99 -15.87 0.98
C ASP A 170 27.22 -16.60 2.10
N GLY A 171 27.48 -16.33 3.38
CA GLY A 171 26.80 -17.00 4.50
C GLY A 171 27.35 -18.39 4.77
N LEU A 172 26.85 -19.04 5.84
CA LEU A 172 27.27 -20.39 6.23
C LEU A 172 26.25 -21.47 5.83
N GLY A 173 25.07 -21.06 5.38
CA GLY A 173 23.92 -21.91 5.12
C GLY A 173 23.69 -22.22 3.63
N ARG A 174 22.41 -22.42 3.29
CA ARG A 174 21.90 -22.62 1.92
C ARG A 174 21.94 -21.33 1.10
N ASN A 175 21.69 -20.20 1.75
CA ASN A 175 21.51 -18.88 1.15
C ASN A 175 22.57 -17.88 1.64
N GLY A 176 22.75 -16.80 0.86
CA GLY A 176 23.48 -15.61 1.25
C GLY A 176 22.92 -14.97 2.53
N SER A 177 23.76 -14.33 3.33
CA SER A 177 23.32 -13.76 4.62
C SER A 177 22.25 -12.68 4.46
N PHE A 178 22.29 -11.94 3.35
CA PHE A 178 21.29 -10.94 3.01
C PHE A 178 19.99 -11.59 2.56
N THR A 179 20.03 -12.50 1.59
CA THR A 179 18.84 -13.21 1.12
C THR A 179 18.14 -13.97 2.25
N GLU A 180 18.87 -14.64 3.14
CA GLU A 180 18.27 -15.31 4.30
C GLU A 180 17.57 -14.31 5.25
N SER A 181 18.16 -13.11 5.43
CA SER A 181 17.55 -12.04 6.21
C SER A 181 16.32 -11.46 5.51
N PHE A 182 16.33 -11.34 4.18
CA PHE A 182 15.20 -10.89 3.38
C PHE A 182 14.02 -11.88 3.46
N LEU A 183 14.28 -13.17 3.21
CA LEU A 183 13.30 -14.24 3.29
C LEU A 183 12.66 -14.36 4.70
N THR A 184 13.41 -14.03 5.76
CA THR A 184 12.86 -13.99 7.13
C THR A 184 11.71 -12.98 7.28
N HIS A 185 11.75 -11.86 6.52
CA HIS A 185 10.81 -10.74 6.70
C HIS A 185 9.84 -10.54 5.55
N ILE A 186 10.09 -11.10 4.35
CA ILE A 186 9.28 -10.87 3.14
C ILE A 186 7.79 -11.18 3.35
N ASN A 187 7.49 -12.23 4.12
CA ASN A 187 6.14 -12.65 4.44
C ASN A 187 5.48 -11.89 5.60
N THR A 188 6.11 -10.83 6.12
CA THR A 188 5.51 -10.05 7.21
C THR A 188 4.35 -9.21 6.68
N GLN A 189 3.18 -9.42 7.27
CA GLN A 189 1.96 -8.73 6.88
C GLN A 189 2.02 -7.23 7.19
N ASP A 190 1.53 -6.43 6.25
CA ASP A 190 1.25 -4.99 6.40
C ASP A 190 2.46 -4.13 6.80
N VAL A 191 3.66 -4.58 6.45
CA VAL A 191 4.89 -3.80 6.65
C VAL A 191 5.27 -3.07 5.35
N PRO A 192 5.34 -1.72 5.36
CA PRO A 192 5.87 -0.96 4.22
C PRO A 192 7.29 -1.39 3.88
N ILE A 193 7.65 -1.38 2.60
CA ILE A 193 8.96 -1.85 2.11
C ILE A 193 10.15 -1.20 2.84
N GLU A 194 10.07 0.10 3.15
CA GLU A 194 11.13 0.80 3.88
C GLU A 194 11.33 0.20 5.28
N ASP A 195 10.24 -0.10 5.98
CA ASP A 195 10.29 -0.70 7.32
C ASP A 195 10.67 -2.18 7.26
N LEU A 196 10.29 -2.88 6.19
CA LEU A 196 10.70 -4.25 5.94
C LEU A 196 12.21 -4.33 5.76
N PHE A 197 12.80 -3.48 4.90
CA PHE A 197 14.25 -3.46 4.69
C PHE A 197 15.02 -2.93 5.89
N LYS A 198 14.45 -2.05 6.72
CA LYS A 198 15.03 -1.74 8.06
C LYS A 198 15.15 -3.00 8.93
N ARG A 199 14.12 -3.88 8.92
CA ARG A 199 14.18 -5.16 9.66
C ARG A 199 15.21 -6.11 9.06
N VAL A 200 15.27 -6.21 7.73
CA VAL A 200 16.30 -6.98 7.01
C VAL A 200 17.69 -6.52 7.42
N ARG A 201 17.97 -5.21 7.41
CA ARG A 201 19.25 -4.63 7.84
C ARG A 201 19.61 -5.01 9.28
N ASN A 202 18.66 -4.90 10.21
CA ASN A 202 18.88 -5.23 11.61
C ASN A 202 19.20 -6.72 11.79
N THR A 203 18.46 -7.60 11.11
CA THR A 203 18.70 -9.04 11.14
C THR A 203 20.03 -9.41 10.49
N LEU A 204 20.38 -8.80 9.36
CA LEU A 204 21.67 -9.00 8.69
C LEU A 204 22.84 -8.57 9.58
N SER A 205 22.75 -7.38 10.19
CA SER A 205 23.78 -6.88 11.09
C SER A 205 23.96 -7.80 12.29
N ALA A 206 22.87 -8.28 12.90
CA ALA A 206 22.93 -9.24 14.00
C ALA A 206 23.59 -10.57 13.58
N ARG A 207 23.18 -11.15 12.44
CA ARG A 207 23.73 -12.41 11.91
C ARG A 207 25.20 -12.31 11.55
N THR A 208 25.64 -11.16 11.05
CA THR A 208 27.01 -10.93 10.61
C THR A 208 27.88 -10.28 11.69
N SER A 209 27.39 -10.16 12.93
CA SER A 209 28.09 -9.48 14.04
C SER A 209 28.55 -8.06 13.68
N GLY A 210 27.74 -7.35 12.90
CA GLY A 210 27.99 -5.98 12.42
C GLY A 210 28.97 -5.89 11.25
N SER A 211 29.43 -7.00 10.67
CA SER A 211 30.41 -6.98 9.56
C SER A 211 29.81 -6.72 8.17
N GLN A 212 28.48 -6.70 8.05
CA GLN A 212 27.77 -6.37 6.82
C GLN A 212 26.53 -5.54 7.15
N THR A 213 26.35 -4.42 6.45
CA THR A 213 25.17 -3.54 6.60
C THR A 213 24.51 -3.31 5.25
N SER A 214 23.22 -3.67 5.09
CA SER A 214 22.47 -3.39 3.85
C SER A 214 22.24 -1.89 3.65
N TRP A 215 22.07 -1.49 2.40
CA TRP A 215 21.87 -0.10 2.01
C TRP A 215 20.71 0.03 1.03
N GLU A 216 19.93 1.10 1.15
CA GLU A 216 18.70 1.29 0.37
C GLU A 216 18.59 2.73 -0.14
N HIS A 217 18.11 2.89 -1.36
CA HIS A 217 17.71 4.15 -1.96
C HIS A 217 16.22 4.07 -2.32
N THR A 218 15.43 5.07 -1.92
CA THR A 218 14.02 5.13 -2.25
C THR A 218 13.66 6.47 -2.88
N SER A 219 12.96 6.38 -4.00
CA SER A 219 12.24 7.46 -4.66
C SER A 219 10.76 7.10 -4.79
N LEU A 220 10.26 6.17 -3.96
CA LEU A 220 8.86 5.78 -3.92
C LEU A 220 7.99 6.96 -3.50
N SER A 221 6.89 7.16 -4.22
CA SER A 221 5.87 8.15 -3.87
C SER A 221 4.80 7.56 -2.94
N GLY A 222 4.54 6.25 -3.03
CA GLY A 222 3.55 5.53 -2.20
C GLY A 222 4.13 4.31 -1.50
N ASN A 223 3.35 3.74 -0.58
CA ASN A 223 3.77 2.56 0.18
C ASN A 223 3.63 1.28 -0.67
N PHE A 224 4.68 0.46 -0.70
CA PHE A 224 4.62 -0.92 -1.20
C PHE A 224 4.64 -1.90 -0.02
N PHE A 225 3.82 -2.96 -0.09
CA PHE A 225 3.80 -4.07 0.85
C PHE A 225 4.03 -5.38 0.08
N PHE A 226 4.91 -6.25 0.57
CA PHE A 226 5.12 -7.59 -0.01
C PHE A 226 3.95 -8.50 0.33
N ASN A 227 3.71 -8.70 1.63
CA ASN A 227 2.55 -9.43 2.13
C ASN A 227 1.53 -8.44 2.70
N MET A 228 0.36 -8.39 2.10
CA MET A 228 -0.80 -7.71 2.69
C MET A 228 -1.70 -8.78 3.30
N SER A 229 -2.26 -8.51 4.47
CA SER A 229 -3.25 -9.36 5.14
C SER A 229 -4.62 -9.39 4.41
N ILE A 230 -4.61 -9.43 3.07
CA ILE A 230 -5.79 -9.48 2.19
C ILE A 230 -6.61 -10.77 2.38
N GLY A 231 -6.11 -11.73 3.18
CA GLY A 231 -6.70 -13.06 3.34
C GLY A 231 -7.70 -13.24 4.49
N ARG A 232 -7.88 -12.29 5.43
CA ARG A 232 -8.90 -12.43 6.49
C ARG A 232 -10.28 -11.90 6.08
N ILE A 233 -10.69 -12.15 4.84
CA ILE A 233 -11.99 -11.67 4.40
C ILE A 233 -13.06 -12.73 4.71
N VAL A 234 -13.62 -12.53 5.91
CA VAL A 234 -15.05 -12.65 6.25
C VAL A 234 -15.66 -14.06 6.18
N ASP A 235 -15.27 -14.91 7.13
CA ASP A 235 -16.17 -15.95 7.66
C ASP A 235 -16.95 -15.44 8.89
N GLU A 236 -16.72 -14.18 9.31
CA GLU A 236 -17.35 -13.63 10.53
C GLU A 236 -18.86 -13.37 10.34
N TYR A 237 -19.29 -13.07 9.11
CA TYR A 237 -20.66 -12.77 8.75
C TYR A 237 -21.10 -13.56 7.51
N SER A 238 -22.35 -14.01 7.49
CA SER A 238 -22.90 -14.74 6.34
C SER A 238 -23.00 -13.89 5.07
N SER A 239 -23.01 -14.55 3.91
CA SER A 239 -23.23 -13.87 2.62
C SER A 239 -24.54 -13.06 2.59
N GLU A 240 -25.55 -13.53 3.30
CA GLU A 240 -26.88 -12.94 3.42
C GLU A 240 -26.87 -11.66 4.25
N SER A 241 -26.04 -11.58 5.30
CA SER A 241 -25.89 -10.35 6.10
C SER A 241 -25.00 -9.31 5.41
N LEU A 242 -23.97 -9.76 4.68
CA LEU A 242 -23.15 -8.91 3.80
C LEU A 242 -23.93 -8.34 2.62
N ALA A 243 -24.92 -9.07 2.10
CA ALA A 243 -25.87 -8.59 1.11
C ALA A 243 -27.24 -8.35 1.76
N ASP A 244 -27.40 -7.25 2.49
CA ASP A 244 -28.62 -6.88 3.25
C ASP A 244 -29.95 -7.02 2.48
N SER A 245 -29.93 -6.93 1.14
CA SER A 245 -31.11 -7.22 0.30
C SER A 245 -31.56 -8.68 0.28
N LEU A 246 -30.67 -9.62 0.60
CA LEU A 246 -30.90 -11.07 0.72
C LEU A 246 -31.17 -11.49 2.16
N TYR A 247 -30.99 -10.60 3.13
CA TYR A 247 -31.17 -10.92 4.55
C TYR A 247 -32.63 -11.23 4.88
N MET A 248 -32.88 -12.47 5.34
CA MET A 248 -34.21 -12.98 5.64
C MET A 248 -34.64 -12.65 7.08
N LEU A 249 -35.56 -11.70 7.22
CA LEU A 249 -36.20 -11.31 8.49
C LEU A 249 -37.20 -12.38 8.94
N THR A 250 -36.69 -13.52 9.42
CA THR A 250 -37.50 -14.73 9.64
C THR A 250 -37.55 -15.19 11.08
N SER A 251 -36.87 -14.52 12.01
CA SER A 251 -36.63 -15.10 13.34
C SER A 251 -37.67 -14.76 14.42
N GLY A 252 -38.64 -13.86 14.14
CA GLY A 252 -39.61 -13.42 15.15
C GLY A 252 -38.97 -12.66 16.33
N LYS A 253 -37.67 -12.32 16.23
CA LYS A 253 -36.94 -11.53 17.20
C LYS A 253 -37.29 -10.05 17.05
N LYS A 254 -37.29 -9.33 18.17
CA LYS A 254 -37.56 -7.89 18.20
C LYS A 254 -36.55 -7.08 17.36
N ILE A 255 -35.33 -7.58 17.17
CA ILE A 255 -34.32 -6.93 16.32
C ILE A 255 -34.69 -6.97 14.84
N ASP A 256 -35.32 -8.04 14.35
CA ASP A 256 -35.78 -8.14 12.97
C ASP A 256 -36.89 -7.13 12.68
N GLU A 257 -37.77 -6.86 13.67
CA GLU A 257 -38.78 -5.80 13.56
C GLU A 257 -38.14 -4.42 13.47
N VAL A 258 -37.12 -4.14 14.28
CA VAL A 258 -36.37 -2.88 14.22
C VAL A 258 -35.66 -2.73 12.87
N ILE A 259 -34.99 -3.77 12.38
CA ILE A 259 -34.33 -3.75 11.06
C ILE A 259 -35.36 -3.50 9.95
N LYS A 260 -36.51 -4.17 10.01
CA LYS A 260 -37.61 -3.97 9.06
C LYS A 260 -38.06 -2.52 9.02
N ASP A 261 -38.28 -1.91 10.18
CA ASP A 261 -38.70 -0.51 10.31
C ASP A 261 -37.61 0.45 9.82
N LEU A 262 -36.34 0.13 10.08
CA LEU A 262 -35.19 0.90 9.59
C LEU A 262 -35.10 0.92 8.06
N LYS A 263 -35.42 -0.19 7.39
CA LYS A 263 -35.38 -0.32 5.92
C LYS A 263 -36.41 0.54 5.19
N ILE A 264 -37.46 1.01 5.87
CA ILE A 264 -38.57 1.76 5.23
C ILE A 264 -38.12 3.15 4.73
N GLY A 265 -37.04 3.73 5.27
CA GLY A 265 -36.54 5.03 4.82
C GLY A 265 -37.44 6.21 5.21
N ASN A 266 -38.29 6.02 6.22
CA ASN A 266 -39.16 7.06 6.76
C ASN A 266 -38.82 7.33 8.22
N TRP A 267 -38.25 8.50 8.51
CA TRP A 267 -37.78 8.86 9.84
C TRP A 267 -38.88 8.83 10.93
N TYR A 268 -40.16 9.00 10.57
CA TYR A 268 -41.28 8.82 11.52
C TYR A 268 -41.43 7.39 12.02
N ILE A 269 -40.95 6.40 11.25
CA ILE A 269 -40.95 4.98 11.61
C ILE A 269 -39.59 4.56 12.18
N GLN A 270 -38.50 5.04 11.57
CA GLN A 270 -37.13 4.72 11.99
C GLN A 270 -36.83 5.23 13.40
N ASN A 271 -37.22 6.47 13.73
CA ASN A 271 -36.90 7.07 15.03
C ASN A 271 -37.52 6.27 16.21
N PRO A 272 -38.82 5.92 16.19
CA PRO A 272 -39.39 5.03 17.21
C PRO A 272 -38.75 3.64 17.25
N ALA A 273 -38.36 3.08 16.10
CA ALA A 273 -37.74 1.75 16.05
C ALA A 273 -36.41 1.71 16.80
N VAL A 274 -35.52 2.68 16.55
CA VAL A 274 -34.23 2.79 17.27
C VAL A 274 -34.45 3.01 18.77
N LYS A 275 -35.40 3.87 19.16
CA LYS A 275 -35.67 4.18 20.58
C LYS A 275 -36.23 2.99 21.38
N LYS A 276 -36.81 1.99 20.71
CA LYS A 276 -37.34 0.77 21.35
C LYS A 276 -36.28 -0.30 21.58
N LEU A 277 -35.10 -0.14 20.99
CA LEU A 277 -33.99 -1.07 21.12
C LEU A 277 -33.44 -0.99 22.54
N THR A 278 -33.30 -2.15 23.19
CA THR A 278 -32.72 -2.26 24.54
C THR A 278 -31.45 -3.10 24.49
N SER A 279 -30.62 -2.99 25.52
CA SER A 279 -29.40 -3.80 25.66
C SER A 279 -29.70 -5.29 25.70
N ASP A 280 -30.82 -5.69 26.30
CA ASP A 280 -31.28 -7.08 26.33
C ASP A 280 -31.62 -7.60 24.92
N ASP A 281 -32.25 -6.77 24.08
CA ASP A 281 -32.55 -7.12 22.69
C ASP A 281 -31.26 -7.34 21.88
N ILE A 282 -30.24 -6.51 22.11
CA ILE A 282 -28.94 -6.60 21.44
C ILE A 282 -28.17 -7.84 21.90
N ASN A 283 -28.05 -8.04 23.22
CA ASN A 283 -27.27 -9.13 23.80
C ASN A 283 -27.88 -10.51 23.48
N ALA A 284 -29.20 -10.59 23.31
CA ALA A 284 -29.89 -11.82 22.88
C ALA A 284 -29.79 -12.13 21.38
N SER A 285 -29.22 -11.23 20.57
CA SER A 285 -29.17 -11.36 19.11
C SER A 285 -27.89 -12.03 18.62
N ASP A 286 -27.98 -12.71 17.47
CA ASP A 286 -26.83 -13.28 16.78
C ASP A 286 -26.02 -12.19 16.04
N ASN A 287 -24.79 -12.54 15.69
CA ASN A 287 -23.82 -11.60 15.12
C ASN A 287 -24.28 -11.05 13.75
N ASP A 288 -24.91 -11.88 12.91
CA ASP A 288 -25.44 -11.47 11.61
C ASP A 288 -26.57 -10.44 11.75
N SER A 289 -27.51 -10.67 12.67
CA SER A 289 -28.59 -9.72 12.96
C SER A 289 -28.05 -8.37 13.43
N LEU A 290 -27.02 -8.37 14.28
CA LEU A 290 -26.39 -7.15 14.78
C LEU A 290 -25.59 -6.40 13.73
N PHE A 291 -24.90 -7.12 12.85
CA PHE A 291 -24.23 -6.55 11.70
C PHE A 291 -25.23 -5.84 10.77
N VAL A 292 -26.33 -6.53 10.43
CA VAL A 292 -27.39 -5.94 9.61
C VAL A 292 -28.07 -4.75 10.30
N LEU A 293 -28.27 -4.82 11.62
CA LEU A 293 -28.76 -3.68 12.40
C LEU A 293 -27.81 -2.48 12.26
N GLY A 294 -26.50 -2.67 12.43
CA GLY A 294 -25.49 -1.62 12.30
C GLY A 294 -25.53 -0.93 10.94
N ARG A 295 -25.65 -1.70 9.86
CA ARG A 295 -25.81 -1.17 8.50
C ARG A 295 -27.06 -0.28 8.38
N ASN A 296 -28.19 -0.76 8.88
CA ASN A 296 -29.47 -0.06 8.78
C ASN A 296 -29.55 1.17 9.68
N ILE A 297 -28.90 1.17 10.85
CA ILE A 297 -28.72 2.36 11.71
C ILE A 297 -27.92 3.42 10.96
N TYR A 298 -26.78 3.05 10.35
CA TYR A 298 -25.98 3.99 9.57
C TYR A 298 -26.77 4.58 8.41
N GLN A 299 -27.48 3.73 7.66
CA GLN A 299 -28.35 4.17 6.57
C GLN A 299 -29.43 5.15 7.06
N ALA A 300 -30.12 4.85 8.16
CA ALA A 300 -31.15 5.73 8.72
C ALA A 300 -30.57 7.08 9.18
N SER A 301 -29.37 7.07 9.79
CA SER A 301 -28.67 8.30 10.18
C SER A 301 -28.30 9.17 8.97
N CYS A 302 -27.81 8.57 7.87
CA CYS A 302 -27.64 9.28 6.60
C CYS A 302 -28.96 9.81 6.02
N GLY A 303 -30.08 9.11 6.30
CA GLY A 303 -31.44 9.51 5.96
C GLY A 303 -32.07 10.53 6.92
N SER A 304 -31.29 11.19 7.78
CA SER A 304 -31.75 12.18 8.77
C SER A 304 -32.64 11.62 9.90
N SER A 305 -32.51 10.35 10.25
CA SER A 305 -33.06 9.82 11.51
C SER A 305 -32.25 10.34 12.70
N ASP A 306 -32.87 11.21 13.50
CA ASP A 306 -32.26 11.75 14.72
C ASP A 306 -31.90 10.64 15.72
N ALA A 307 -32.78 9.66 15.92
CA ALA A 307 -32.53 8.58 16.87
C ALA A 307 -31.35 7.70 16.43
N ALA A 308 -31.23 7.39 15.15
CA ALA A 308 -30.09 6.65 14.63
C ALA A 308 -28.79 7.47 14.75
N THR A 309 -28.85 8.78 14.48
CA THR A 309 -27.70 9.67 14.64
C THR A 309 -27.26 9.79 16.09
N GLU A 310 -28.20 9.85 17.02
CA GLU A 310 -27.95 9.86 18.46
C GLU A 310 -27.35 8.53 18.95
N PHE A 311 -27.85 7.40 18.43
CA PHE A 311 -27.28 6.08 18.70
C PHE A 311 -25.79 6.03 18.33
N ILE A 312 -25.40 6.46 17.12
CA ILE A 312 -23.99 6.46 16.70
C ILE A 312 -23.14 7.40 17.58
N LYS A 313 -23.65 8.59 17.91
CA LYS A 313 -22.95 9.56 18.79
C LYS A 313 -22.64 8.98 20.16
N ASN A 314 -23.58 8.23 20.72
CA ASN A 314 -23.48 7.68 22.07
C ASN A 314 -22.84 6.28 22.09
N PHE A 315 -22.50 5.72 20.92
CA PHE A 315 -22.01 4.34 20.79
C PHE A 315 -20.78 4.03 21.66
N LYS A 316 -19.89 5.01 21.88
CA LYS A 316 -18.73 4.86 22.77
C LYS A 316 -19.11 4.66 24.24
N ASP A 317 -20.23 5.24 24.66
CA ASP A 317 -20.74 5.30 26.04
C ASP A 317 -21.83 4.24 26.30
N GLU A 318 -22.13 3.38 25.33
CA GLU A 318 -23.02 2.22 25.46
C GLU A 318 -22.35 1.14 26.35
N VAL A 319 -22.19 1.44 27.64
CA VAL A 319 -21.54 0.59 28.67
C VAL A 319 -22.30 -0.74 28.91
N LEU A 320 -23.49 -0.90 28.32
CA LEU A 320 -24.38 -2.05 28.52
C LEU A 320 -24.24 -3.14 27.45
N LEU A 321 -23.40 -2.93 26.44
CA LEU A 321 -23.17 -3.90 25.37
C LEU A 321 -21.94 -4.75 25.66
N GLU A 322 -22.07 -6.07 25.48
CA GLU A 322 -20.90 -6.94 25.44
C GLU A 322 -19.97 -6.50 24.29
N GLU A 323 -18.66 -6.62 24.48
CA GLU A 323 -17.65 -6.13 23.53
C GLU A 323 -17.83 -6.76 22.13
N ASP A 324 -18.06 -8.07 22.09
CA ASP A 324 -18.32 -8.82 20.85
C ASP A 324 -19.59 -8.35 20.11
N LYS A 325 -20.63 -7.95 20.86
CA LYS A 325 -21.89 -7.46 20.29
C LYS A 325 -21.74 -6.06 19.74
N SER A 326 -21.02 -5.19 20.47
CA SER A 326 -20.66 -3.86 20.01
C SER A 326 -19.85 -3.91 18.72
N LYS A 327 -18.88 -4.83 18.65
CA LYS A 327 -18.08 -5.05 17.44
C LYS A 327 -18.99 -5.34 16.23
N CYS A 328 -19.95 -6.24 16.36
CA CYS A 328 -20.84 -6.59 15.25
C CYS A 328 -21.65 -5.41 14.70
N ILE A 329 -22.20 -4.57 15.58
CA ILE A 329 -22.95 -3.39 15.15
C ILE A 329 -22.01 -2.38 14.47
N LEU A 330 -20.82 -2.14 15.03
CA LEU A 330 -19.84 -1.21 14.45
C LEU A 330 -19.31 -1.69 13.10
N ASP A 331 -19.05 -2.98 12.95
CA ASP A 331 -18.65 -3.61 11.69
C ASP A 331 -19.70 -3.36 10.61
N GLY A 332 -20.99 -3.50 10.96
CA GLY A 332 -22.11 -3.16 10.08
C GLY A 332 -22.14 -1.69 9.69
N MET A 333 -21.96 -0.77 10.65
CA MET A 333 -21.91 0.67 10.36
C MET A 333 -20.76 1.01 9.41
N LEU A 334 -19.56 0.48 9.68
CA LEU A 334 -18.37 0.69 8.86
C LEU A 334 -18.56 0.10 7.45
N PHE A 335 -19.13 -1.09 7.34
CA PHE A 335 -19.40 -1.75 6.07
C PHE A 335 -20.37 -0.94 5.19
N GLU A 336 -21.43 -0.39 5.77
CA GLU A 336 -22.46 0.37 5.03
C GLU A 336 -21.90 1.65 4.36
N ILE A 337 -20.82 2.23 4.90
CA ILE A 337 -20.12 3.37 4.30
C ILE A 337 -19.64 3.03 2.88
N PHE A 338 -19.11 1.82 2.72
CA PHE A 338 -18.35 1.40 1.53
C PHE A 338 -19.13 0.48 0.60
N PHE A 339 -20.04 -0.34 1.13
CA PHE A 339 -20.72 -1.40 0.39
C PHE A 339 -22.21 -1.13 0.26
N ASN A 340 -22.78 -1.51 -0.88
CA ASN A 340 -24.21 -1.36 -1.19
C ASN A 340 -25.04 -2.51 -0.59
N SER A 341 -26.36 -2.49 -0.79
CA SER A 341 -27.28 -3.52 -0.28
C SER A 341 -27.08 -4.92 -0.89
N LYS A 342 -26.28 -5.03 -1.96
CA LYS A 342 -25.88 -6.29 -2.58
C LYS A 342 -24.51 -6.78 -2.08
N GLY A 343 -23.87 -6.05 -1.16
CA GLY A 343 -22.52 -6.38 -0.68
C GLY A 343 -21.40 -5.99 -1.66
N GLU A 344 -21.70 -5.18 -2.67
CA GLU A 344 -20.72 -4.72 -3.66
C GLU A 344 -20.17 -3.34 -3.27
N LEU A 345 -18.91 -3.07 -3.59
CA LEU A 345 -18.30 -1.76 -3.34
C LEU A 345 -19.06 -0.66 -4.09
N ARG A 346 -19.39 0.44 -3.39
CA ARG A 346 -20.11 1.58 -3.98
C ARG A 346 -19.24 2.33 -5.00
N SER A 347 -19.91 2.91 -6.00
CA SER A 347 -19.29 3.91 -6.88
C SER A 347 -19.04 5.22 -6.13
N SER A 348 -20.01 5.66 -5.31
CA SER A 348 -19.90 6.80 -4.40
C SER A 348 -20.12 6.35 -2.96
N PHE A 349 -19.13 6.57 -2.10
CA PHE A 349 -19.22 6.20 -0.69
C PHE A 349 -20.23 7.04 0.06
N LYS A 350 -20.84 6.46 1.10
CA LYS A 350 -21.91 7.08 1.87
C LYS A 350 -21.33 7.97 2.98
N ALA A 351 -20.56 8.99 2.61
CA ALA A 351 -19.70 9.73 3.55
C ALA A 351 -20.43 10.66 4.55
N ALA A 352 -21.75 10.80 4.48
CA ALA A 352 -22.51 11.79 5.25
C ALA A 352 -22.34 11.68 6.79
N GLN A 353 -22.13 10.47 7.30
CA GLN A 353 -21.87 10.19 8.73
C GLN A 353 -20.49 9.55 8.94
N PHE A 354 -19.58 9.67 7.95
CA PHE A 354 -18.26 9.04 7.97
C PHE A 354 -17.45 9.45 9.20
N GLU A 355 -17.30 10.76 9.42
CA GLU A 355 -16.55 11.30 10.56
C GLU A 355 -17.11 10.86 11.91
N LEU A 356 -18.43 10.73 12.00
CA LEU A 356 -19.09 10.33 13.24
C LEU A 356 -18.67 8.91 13.65
N VAL A 357 -18.71 7.97 12.70
CA VAL A 357 -18.28 6.58 12.95
C VAL A 357 -16.77 6.46 13.07
N PHE A 358 -16.00 7.09 12.19
CA PHE A 358 -14.53 6.97 12.20
C PHE A 358 -13.87 7.66 13.40
N SER A 359 -14.55 8.59 14.08
CA SER A 359 -14.10 9.13 15.37
C SER A 359 -13.95 8.06 16.45
N LEU A 360 -14.71 6.95 16.35
CA LEU A 360 -14.65 5.83 17.29
C LEU A 360 -13.31 5.09 17.25
N LYS A 361 -12.51 5.28 16.19
CA LYS A 361 -11.17 4.69 16.08
C LYS A 361 -10.23 5.13 17.20
N SER A 362 -10.48 6.30 17.79
CA SER A 362 -9.69 6.79 18.93
C SER A 362 -9.83 5.92 20.19
N TYR A 363 -10.82 5.03 20.25
CA TYR A 363 -11.03 4.12 21.38
C TYR A 363 -10.47 2.72 21.06
N SER A 364 -9.52 2.26 21.87
CA SER A 364 -8.83 0.97 21.65
C SER A 364 -9.76 -0.23 21.60
N LYS A 365 -10.88 -0.23 22.35
CA LYS A 365 -11.89 -1.30 22.35
C LYS A 365 -12.54 -1.54 20.98
N PHE A 366 -12.44 -0.58 20.06
CA PHE A 366 -13.01 -0.69 18.72
C PHE A 366 -11.98 -1.04 17.65
N SER A 367 -10.71 -1.31 18.02
CA SER A 367 -9.65 -1.59 17.04
C SER A 367 -10.02 -2.74 16.11
N GLY A 368 -10.60 -3.82 16.65
CA GLY A 368 -11.01 -4.99 15.87
C GLY A 368 -12.00 -4.68 14.74
N SER A 369 -12.88 -3.70 14.91
CA SER A 369 -13.81 -3.26 13.85
C SER A 369 -13.12 -2.46 12.74
N PHE A 370 -12.13 -1.64 13.11
CA PHE A 370 -11.34 -0.90 12.14
C PHE A 370 -10.36 -1.81 11.39
N ASP A 371 -9.83 -2.84 12.06
CA ASP A 371 -9.05 -3.90 11.43
C ASP A 371 -9.93 -4.64 10.41
N PHE A 372 -11.11 -5.12 10.82
CA PHE A 372 -12.11 -5.76 9.95
C PHE A 372 -12.39 -4.97 8.67
N ILE A 373 -12.79 -3.69 8.78
CA ILE A 373 -13.13 -2.93 7.57
C ILE A 373 -11.88 -2.64 6.73
N SER A 374 -10.74 -2.35 7.36
CA SER A 374 -9.51 -2.06 6.62
C SER A 374 -9.03 -3.28 5.82
N GLU A 375 -9.13 -4.48 6.38
CA GLU A 375 -8.80 -5.75 5.72
C GLU A 375 -9.69 -5.97 4.49
N ILE A 376 -11.01 -5.78 4.62
CA ILE A 376 -11.95 -5.89 3.49
C ILE A 376 -11.60 -4.90 2.38
N LEU A 377 -11.27 -3.65 2.74
CA LEU A 377 -10.99 -2.60 1.77
C LEU A 377 -9.66 -2.77 1.05
N LEU A 378 -8.72 -3.58 1.56
CA LEU A 378 -7.45 -3.87 0.86
C LEU A 378 -7.68 -4.49 -0.52
N LYS A 379 -8.72 -5.33 -0.70
CA LYS A 379 -9.11 -5.87 -2.02
C LYS A 379 -9.43 -4.78 -3.05
N TYR A 380 -9.75 -3.58 -2.56
CA TYR A 380 -10.14 -2.43 -3.35
C TYR A 380 -9.17 -1.25 -3.15
N GLN A 381 -7.91 -1.52 -2.76
CA GLN A 381 -6.93 -0.47 -2.45
C GLN A 381 -6.79 0.62 -3.52
N ASN A 382 -6.93 0.26 -4.80
CA ASN A 382 -6.86 1.19 -5.92
C ASN A 382 -7.97 2.26 -5.89
N ARG A 383 -9.05 2.06 -5.11
CA ARG A 383 -10.15 3.03 -4.92
C ARG A 383 -9.92 4.02 -3.78
N PHE A 384 -8.82 3.90 -3.04
CA PHE A 384 -8.51 4.79 -1.92
C PHE A 384 -7.14 5.47 -2.10
N TYR A 385 -6.94 6.62 -1.47
CA TYR A 385 -5.62 7.23 -1.34
C TYR A 385 -4.81 6.56 -0.23
N VAL A 386 -5.48 6.26 0.88
CA VAL A 386 -4.99 5.47 2.00
C VAL A 386 -6.14 4.58 2.45
N ILE A 387 -5.83 3.35 2.85
CA ILE A 387 -6.85 2.40 3.33
C ILE A 387 -7.52 2.95 4.60
N PRO A 388 -8.83 3.22 4.56
CA PRO A 388 -9.57 3.64 5.75
C PRO A 388 -9.46 2.58 6.85
N GLY A 389 -9.20 3.03 8.08
CA GLY A 389 -9.07 2.14 9.25
C GLY A 389 -7.63 1.92 9.69
N LYS A 390 -6.62 2.02 8.80
CA LYS A 390 -5.20 1.92 9.19
C LYS A 390 -4.63 3.19 9.83
N ASN A 391 -3.67 3.05 10.75
CA ASN A 391 -3.09 4.15 11.56
C ASN A 391 -2.01 4.94 10.82
N ASN A 392 -2.41 5.70 9.79
CA ASN A 392 -1.50 6.55 9.05
C ASN A 392 -1.96 8.01 9.15
N GLN A 393 -1.08 8.91 9.59
CA GLN A 393 -1.27 10.33 9.31
C GLN A 393 -1.14 10.56 7.81
N VAL A 394 -2.00 11.41 7.26
CA VAL A 394 -2.05 11.73 5.84
C VAL A 394 -1.83 13.22 5.68
N ASN A 395 -0.70 13.56 5.09
CA ASN A 395 -0.39 14.94 4.73
C ASN A 395 -0.96 15.26 3.35
N VAL A 396 -1.64 16.40 3.25
CA VAL A 396 -2.14 16.97 2.00
C VAL A 396 -1.63 18.40 1.90
N ASP A 397 -0.94 18.69 0.80
CA ASP A 397 -0.39 20.02 0.54
C ASP A 397 -1.34 20.79 -0.37
N VAL A 398 -1.83 21.94 0.08
CA VAL A 398 -2.73 22.80 -0.67
C VAL A 398 -1.95 24.01 -1.19
N VAL A 399 -1.80 24.06 -2.50
CA VAL A 399 -1.11 25.14 -3.19
C VAL A 399 -2.13 26.18 -3.61
N SER A 400 -1.84 27.45 -3.30
CA SER A 400 -2.69 28.58 -3.66
C SER A 400 -1.86 29.73 -4.22
N HIS A 401 -2.53 30.60 -4.97
CA HIS A 401 -1.99 31.89 -5.39
C HIS A 401 -2.91 33.02 -4.92
N LYS A 402 -2.37 34.24 -4.88
CA LYS A 402 -3.14 35.43 -4.56
C LYS A 402 -3.85 35.97 -5.81
N ASN A 403 -5.13 36.30 -5.70
CA ASN A 403 -5.85 37.06 -6.72
C ASN A 403 -5.65 38.57 -6.55
N ASP A 404 -6.27 39.38 -7.41
CA ASP A 404 -6.20 40.85 -7.39
C ASP A 404 -6.73 41.47 -6.07
N GLU A 405 -7.60 40.76 -5.36
CA GLU A 405 -8.12 41.14 -4.04
C GLU A 405 -7.29 40.58 -2.87
N ASN A 406 -6.11 39.98 -3.14
CA ASN A 406 -5.22 39.34 -2.19
C ASN A 406 -5.85 38.15 -1.41
N GLU A 407 -6.88 37.53 -1.97
CA GLU A 407 -7.51 36.31 -1.47
C GLU A 407 -6.73 35.07 -1.93
N ASN A 408 -6.79 33.97 -1.16
CA ASN A 408 -6.09 32.73 -1.51
C ASN A 408 -6.97 31.87 -2.42
N VAL A 409 -6.60 31.75 -3.69
CA VAL A 409 -7.26 30.87 -4.66
C VAL A 409 -6.52 29.53 -4.70
N ILE A 410 -7.21 28.45 -4.36
CA ILE A 410 -6.65 27.09 -4.44
C ILE A 410 -6.43 26.74 -5.91
N ALA A 411 -5.18 26.42 -6.24
CA ALA A 411 -4.78 26.04 -7.60
C ALA A 411 -4.57 24.52 -7.70
N GLU A 412 -3.92 23.92 -6.71
CA GLU A 412 -3.55 22.51 -6.73
C GLU A 412 -3.67 21.92 -5.33
N ILE A 413 -3.97 20.62 -5.27
CA ILE A 413 -3.99 19.86 -4.02
C ILE A 413 -3.14 18.63 -4.26
N HIS A 414 -2.07 18.48 -3.49
CA HIS A 414 -1.10 17.41 -3.66
C HIS A 414 -1.23 16.36 -2.57
N PHE A 415 -1.16 15.10 -2.99
CA PHE A 415 -0.99 13.95 -2.12
C PHE A 415 0.15 13.11 -2.67
N GLN A 416 1.14 12.80 -1.82
CA GLN A 416 2.34 12.03 -2.22
C GLN A 416 3.08 12.64 -3.44
N GLY A 417 3.07 13.98 -3.55
CA GLY A 417 3.74 14.72 -4.62
C GLY A 417 2.99 14.77 -5.96
N PHE A 418 1.78 14.21 -6.04
CA PHE A 418 0.93 14.30 -7.22
C PHE A 418 -0.26 15.25 -6.98
N ASN A 419 -0.54 16.11 -7.96
CA ASN A 419 -1.75 16.93 -7.93
C ASN A 419 -2.98 16.02 -8.15
N ILE A 420 -3.86 15.98 -7.15
CA ILE A 420 -5.08 15.16 -7.14
C ILE A 420 -6.36 15.97 -7.40
N LEU A 421 -6.26 17.31 -7.47
CA LEU A 421 -7.39 18.18 -7.78
C LEU A 421 -7.75 18.06 -9.27
N ARG A 422 -8.94 17.54 -9.55
CA ARG A 422 -9.43 17.25 -10.92
C ARG A 422 -10.86 17.71 -11.11
N LYS A 423 -11.31 17.82 -12.36
CA LYS A 423 -12.71 18.11 -12.67
C LYS A 423 -13.59 16.97 -12.16
N ASP A 424 -14.71 17.32 -11.52
CA ASP A 424 -15.73 16.38 -11.09
C ASP A 424 -16.65 16.08 -12.27
N ASP A 425 -16.44 14.94 -12.92
CA ASP A 425 -17.21 14.49 -14.08
C ASP A 425 -18.71 14.29 -13.76
N ARG A 426 -19.09 14.25 -12.49
CA ARG A 426 -20.51 14.17 -12.05
C ARG A 426 -21.21 15.52 -12.08
N ASN A 427 -20.46 16.62 -12.20
CA ASN A 427 -20.98 17.98 -12.07
C ASN A 427 -20.84 18.73 -13.39
N ASN A 428 -21.91 18.74 -14.20
CA ASN A 428 -21.99 19.47 -15.48
C ASN A 428 -22.02 21.00 -15.33
N ARG A 429 -21.64 21.55 -14.18
CA ARG A 429 -21.55 23.00 -14.00
C ARG A 429 -20.41 23.52 -14.88
N LEU A 430 -20.74 24.45 -15.77
CA LEU A 430 -19.79 25.24 -16.53
C LEU A 430 -18.75 25.85 -15.58
N ASP A 431 -17.55 26.12 -16.09
CA ASP A 431 -16.45 26.76 -15.35
C ASP A 431 -16.90 28.12 -14.81
N MET A 432 -17.42 28.13 -13.58
CA MET A 432 -18.06 29.28 -12.91
C MET A 432 -17.07 30.05 -12.03
N GLY A 433 -15.76 29.87 -12.27
CA GLY A 433 -14.70 30.48 -11.49
C GLY A 433 -14.55 29.83 -10.11
N THR A 434 -14.54 30.64 -9.06
CA THR A 434 -14.25 30.19 -7.69
C THR A 434 -15.32 30.64 -6.70
N TYR A 435 -15.46 29.96 -5.55
CA TYR A 435 -16.35 30.36 -4.47
C TYR A 435 -15.64 30.38 -3.10
N PRO A 436 -16.08 31.24 -2.17
CA PRO A 436 -15.51 31.29 -0.83
C PRO A 436 -15.82 30.02 -0.04
N ILE A 437 -14.79 29.42 0.56
CA ILE A 437 -14.88 28.27 1.45
C ILE A 437 -14.21 28.58 2.78
N LYS A 438 -14.82 28.18 3.91
CA LYS A 438 -14.17 28.25 5.22
C LYS A 438 -13.11 27.16 5.31
N TYR A 439 -12.00 27.41 6.01
CA TYR A 439 -10.96 26.39 6.23
C TYR A 439 -11.53 25.07 6.78
N SER A 440 -12.42 25.13 7.77
CA SER A 440 -13.07 23.92 8.33
C SER A 440 -13.93 23.16 7.31
N LYS A 441 -14.54 23.85 6.35
CA LYS A 441 -15.28 23.23 5.25
C LYS A 441 -14.35 22.62 4.21
N LEU A 442 -13.19 23.22 3.97
CA LEU A 442 -12.16 22.65 3.09
C LEU A 442 -11.62 21.34 3.68
N VAL A 443 -11.23 21.34 4.96
CA VAL A 443 -10.77 20.12 5.64
C VAL A 443 -11.83 19.04 5.59
N ARG A 444 -13.09 19.38 5.86
CA ARG A 444 -14.22 18.44 5.75
C ARG A 444 -14.39 17.89 4.34
N LEU A 445 -14.30 18.74 3.31
CA LEU A 445 -14.39 18.30 1.91
C LEU A 445 -13.27 17.30 1.59
N LEU A 446 -12.03 17.61 1.98
CA LEU A 446 -10.90 16.70 1.78
C LEU A 446 -11.09 15.37 2.52
N SER A 447 -11.55 15.40 3.77
CA SER A 447 -11.86 14.20 4.55
C SER A 447 -12.92 13.34 3.86
N GLU A 448 -14.05 13.93 3.44
CA GLU A 448 -15.17 13.22 2.83
C GLU A 448 -14.83 12.69 1.42
N GLU A 449 -14.08 13.43 0.62
CA GLU A 449 -13.75 13.04 -0.75
C GLU A 449 -12.57 12.06 -0.83
N MET A 450 -11.59 12.19 0.07
CA MET A 450 -10.45 11.26 0.16
C MET A 450 -10.77 10.05 1.05
N ILE A 451 -11.87 10.09 1.81
CA ILE A 451 -12.25 9.10 2.84
C ILE A 451 -11.12 8.95 3.88
N ILE A 452 -10.73 10.09 4.45
CA ILE A 452 -9.68 10.15 5.47
C ILE A 452 -10.25 10.87 6.69
N PRO A 453 -10.27 10.23 7.87
CA PRO A 453 -10.78 10.86 9.08
C PRO A 453 -10.05 12.17 9.38
N ASN A 454 -10.77 13.19 9.85
CA ASN A 454 -10.16 14.49 10.19
C ASN A 454 -8.98 14.37 11.16
N ALA A 455 -9.03 13.41 12.10
CA ALA A 455 -7.94 13.17 13.05
C ALA A 455 -6.64 12.63 12.42
N GLN A 456 -6.72 12.09 11.20
CA GLN A 456 -5.57 11.59 10.42
C GLN A 456 -5.14 12.57 9.34
N LEU A 457 -6.03 13.48 8.93
CA LEU A 457 -5.76 14.44 7.86
C LEU A 457 -5.00 15.66 8.39
N VAL A 458 -3.81 15.88 7.85
CA VAL A 458 -2.98 17.06 8.11
C VAL A 458 -2.92 17.88 6.83
N VAL A 459 -3.50 19.08 6.85
CA VAL A 459 -3.49 20.00 5.71
C VAL A 459 -2.38 21.02 5.91
N THR A 460 -1.47 21.08 4.95
CA THR A 460 -0.38 22.05 4.90
C THR A 460 -0.66 23.05 3.79
N ALA A 461 -0.66 24.34 4.10
CA ALA A 461 -0.99 25.40 3.15
C ALA A 461 -0.24 26.69 3.50
N SER A 462 -0.12 27.60 2.53
CA SER A 462 0.47 28.93 2.73
C SER A 462 -0.49 29.94 3.39
N PHE A 463 -1.70 29.49 3.76
CA PHE A 463 -2.75 30.29 4.40
C PHE A 463 -3.22 29.64 5.69
N THR A 464 -3.91 30.42 6.53
CA THR A 464 -4.39 30.05 7.86
C THR A 464 -5.93 29.95 7.90
N SER A 465 -6.48 29.58 9.06
CA SER A 465 -7.94 29.45 9.25
C SER A 465 -8.70 30.77 9.15
N GLU A 466 -8.03 31.90 9.38
CA GLU A 466 -8.63 33.25 9.35
C GLU A 466 -8.61 33.86 7.95
N ASP A 467 -7.84 33.29 7.03
CA ASP A 467 -7.71 33.79 5.68
C ASP A 467 -8.96 33.52 4.85
N ARG A 468 -9.21 34.42 3.88
CA ARG A 468 -10.23 34.20 2.87
C ARG A 468 -9.71 33.24 1.79
N ILE A 469 -10.37 32.10 1.67
CA ILE A 469 -10.00 30.99 0.78
C ILE A 469 -11.08 30.83 -0.29
N LEU A 470 -10.66 30.73 -1.54
CA LEU A 470 -11.50 30.50 -2.70
C LEU A 470 -11.21 29.10 -3.29
N PHE A 471 -12.26 28.30 -3.46
CA PHE A 471 -12.17 26.96 -4.07
C PHE A 471 -12.77 26.99 -5.49
N PRO A 472 -12.14 26.34 -6.47
CA PRO A 472 -12.63 26.31 -7.85
C PRO A 472 -13.92 25.48 -7.99
N TYR A 473 -14.88 25.99 -8.77
CA TYR A 473 -16.13 25.27 -9.05
C TYR A 473 -15.87 24.00 -9.87
N GLY A 474 -16.65 22.95 -9.59
CA GLY A 474 -16.63 21.72 -10.37
C GLY A 474 -15.33 20.91 -10.24
N MET A 475 -14.50 21.20 -9.24
CA MET A 475 -13.30 20.43 -8.93
C MET A 475 -13.55 19.50 -7.73
N SER A 476 -12.88 18.35 -7.73
CA SER A 476 -12.95 17.32 -6.70
C SER A 476 -11.59 16.64 -6.55
N VAL A 477 -11.35 16.05 -5.39
CA VAL A 477 -10.25 15.15 -5.10
C VAL A 477 -10.71 13.68 -4.97
N SER A 478 -11.99 13.38 -5.19
CA SER A 478 -12.55 12.01 -5.04
C SER A 478 -12.06 11.02 -6.10
N LYS A 479 -11.73 9.78 -5.67
CA LYS A 479 -11.07 8.71 -6.48
C LYS A 479 -12.01 7.72 -7.17
#